data_AF-A0AA47MYX4-F1
#
_entry.id   AF-A0AA47MYX4-F1
#
_cell.length_a   1.000
_cell.length_b   1.000
_cell.length_c   1.000
_cell.angle_alpha   90.00
_cell.angle_beta   90.00
_cell.angle_gamma   90.00
#
_symmetry.space_group_name_H-M   'P 1'
#
loop_
_entity.id
_entity.type
_entity.pdbx_description
1 polymer ?
#
loop_
_entity_poly.entity_id
_entity_poly.type
_entity_poly.pdbx_seq_one_letter_code
_entity_poly.pdbx_strand_id
1 'polypeptide(L)'
;MIPDCVSSVPPDQVCRWRGEGRVAVWLHLPISLSRCAAAAATLGFTFHHARGDRAVLVLWLGPGPSRLPGYATHQIGVAGAVVDESNGKVLVVQDKNKTKNAWKFPGGLSELGENIGSTAVREVQEETGVRSEFLSLLSVRQQHNHPGAFGMSDLYLICRLRPLSRRIDFCTEECLRCEWLPLAELARTQETTPITSRVARLLLRGLERGFHTVDLPMEEIPAVYSGLFYQLYHSADR
;
A
#
# COMPACT_ATOMS: atom_id res chain seq x y z
N MET A 1 -7.00 20.10 24.69
CA MET A 1 -8.43 19.76 24.91
C MET A 1 -9.20 19.98 23.62
N ILE A 2 -9.81 18.91 23.13
CA ILE A 2 -10.59 18.82 21.89
C ILE A 2 -12.04 19.21 22.26
N PRO A 3 -12.65 20.24 21.64
CA PRO A 3 -14.06 20.52 21.89
C PRO A 3 -14.92 19.45 21.19
N ASP A 4 -15.65 18.66 21.97
CA ASP A 4 -16.75 17.86 21.47
C ASP A 4 -17.89 18.80 21.04
N CYS A 5 -18.40 18.61 19.83
CA CYS A 5 -19.57 19.28 19.26
C CYS A 5 -19.46 20.80 19.06
N VAL A 6 -19.00 21.19 17.87
CA VAL A 6 -19.14 22.55 17.34
C VAL A 6 -20.52 22.69 16.70
N SER A 7 -21.58 22.93 17.47
CA SER A 7 -22.82 23.50 16.90
C SER A 7 -22.66 25.01 16.62
N SER A 8 -21.68 25.65 17.25
CA SER A 8 -21.21 27.00 16.94
C SER A 8 -19.87 27.23 17.64
N VAL A 9 -18.75 27.31 16.91
CA VAL A 9 -17.52 27.84 17.49
C VAL A 9 -17.73 29.35 17.54
N PRO A 10 -17.73 29.98 18.72
CA PRO A 10 -17.88 31.42 18.81
C PRO A 10 -16.81 32.11 17.95
N PRO A 11 -17.11 33.19 17.21
CA PRO A 11 -16.13 33.88 16.36
C PRO A 11 -14.84 34.26 17.11
N ASP A 12 -14.96 34.57 18.40
CA ASP A 12 -13.93 34.94 19.35
C ASP A 12 -13.08 33.76 19.87
N GLN A 13 -13.50 32.52 19.63
CA GLN A 13 -12.78 31.33 20.08
C GLN A 13 -11.42 31.16 19.39
N VAL A 14 -11.31 31.56 18.12
CA VAL A 14 -10.05 31.53 17.37
C VAL A 14 -9.03 32.48 18.00
N CYS A 15 -9.47 33.68 18.41
CA CYS A 15 -8.63 34.65 19.12
C CYS A 15 -8.14 34.10 20.47
N ARG A 16 -9.01 33.39 21.21
CA ARG A 16 -8.61 32.73 22.47
C ARG A 16 -7.54 31.67 22.25
N TRP A 17 -7.71 30.78 21.26
CA TRP A 17 -6.70 29.76 20.95
C TRP A 17 -5.35 30.36 20.55
N ARG A 18 -5.34 31.48 19.82
CA ARG A 18 -4.11 32.22 19.52
C ARG A 18 -3.49 32.82 20.80
N GLY A 19 -4.30 33.41 21.67
CA GLY A 19 -3.83 33.95 22.97
C GLY A 19 -3.26 32.87 23.90
N GLU A 20 -3.76 31.64 23.81
CA GLU A 20 -3.24 30.46 24.51
C GLU A 20 -1.94 29.90 23.88
N GLY A 21 -1.44 30.49 22.79
CA GLY A 21 -0.24 30.03 22.09
C GLY A 21 -0.42 28.75 21.28
N ARG A 22 -1.67 28.36 20.96
CA ARG A 22 -1.92 27.19 20.09
C ARG A 22 -1.47 27.50 18.66
N VAL A 23 -0.74 26.57 18.05
CA VAL A 23 -0.26 26.69 16.66
C VAL A 23 -1.18 26.00 15.66
N ALA A 24 -2.02 25.06 16.11
CA ALA A 24 -2.95 24.33 15.28
C ALA A 24 -4.16 23.85 16.09
N VAL A 25 -5.30 23.72 15.42
CA VAL A 25 -6.54 23.17 15.98
C VAL A 25 -7.07 22.09 15.05
N TRP A 26 -7.42 20.95 15.63
CA TRP A 26 -7.99 19.80 14.94
C TRP A 26 -9.45 19.65 15.36
N LEU A 27 -10.33 19.50 14.37
CA LEU A 27 -11.75 19.33 14.57
C LEU A 27 -12.19 17.99 13.98
N HIS A 28 -12.65 17.07 14.82
CA HIS A 28 -13.17 15.78 14.41
C HIS A 28 -14.70 15.85 14.31
N LEU A 29 -15.23 15.74 13.10
CA LEU A 29 -16.66 15.83 12.83
C LEU A 29 -17.22 14.46 12.44
N PRO A 30 -18.12 13.86 13.24
CA PRO A 30 -18.93 12.75 12.77
C PRO A 30 -19.87 13.21 11.64
N ILE A 31 -20.25 12.31 10.76
CA ILE A 31 -21.06 12.60 9.56
C ILE A 31 -22.44 13.17 9.92
N SER A 32 -22.97 12.78 11.09
CA SER A 32 -24.20 13.33 11.69
C SER A 32 -24.12 14.83 12.01
N LEU A 33 -22.91 15.37 12.09
CA LEU A 33 -22.61 16.79 12.31
C LEU A 33 -21.93 17.44 11.10
N SER A 34 -22.05 16.85 9.91
CA SER A 34 -21.44 17.37 8.66
C SER A 34 -21.81 18.83 8.35
N ARG A 35 -23.02 19.29 8.73
CA ARG A 35 -23.43 20.71 8.62
C ARG A 35 -22.46 21.69 9.30
N CYS A 36 -21.77 21.24 10.34
CA CYS A 36 -20.81 22.04 11.09
C CYS A 36 -19.51 22.29 10.31
N ALA A 37 -19.23 21.51 9.25
CA ALA A 37 -18.07 21.73 8.39
C ALA A 37 -18.16 23.09 7.68
N ALA A 38 -19.37 23.51 7.25
CA ALA A 38 -19.57 24.81 6.63
C ALA A 38 -19.27 25.96 7.61
N ALA A 39 -19.73 25.83 8.86
CA ALA A 39 -19.43 26.80 9.92
C ALA A 39 -17.94 26.81 10.32
N ALA A 40 -17.27 25.65 10.30
CA ALA A 40 -15.83 25.59 10.53
C ALA A 40 -15.05 26.28 9.39
N ALA A 41 -15.50 26.12 8.15
CA ALA A 41 -14.85 26.74 6.98
C ALA A 41 -14.88 28.27 7.05
N THR A 42 -15.95 28.89 7.57
CA THR A 42 -15.99 30.37 7.75
C THR A 42 -14.98 30.88 8.76
N LEU A 43 -14.50 30.00 9.66
CA LEU A 43 -13.43 30.28 10.63
C LEU A 43 -12.02 29.94 10.09
N GLY A 44 -11.93 29.52 8.83
CA GLY A 44 -10.66 29.19 8.16
C GLY A 44 -10.20 27.75 8.32
N PHE A 45 -11.03 26.84 8.85
CA PHE A 45 -10.70 25.42 8.84
C PHE A 45 -10.72 24.88 7.40
N THR A 46 -9.79 23.97 7.10
CA THR A 46 -9.74 23.21 5.84
C THR A 46 -9.88 21.71 6.11
N PHE A 47 -10.23 20.94 5.09
CA PHE A 47 -10.21 19.48 5.22
C PHE A 47 -8.78 18.97 5.32
N HIS A 48 -8.55 18.03 6.24
CA HIS A 48 -7.32 17.27 6.31
C HIS A 48 -7.52 15.86 5.78
N HIS A 49 -8.53 15.13 6.28
CA HIS A 49 -8.88 13.79 5.80
C HIS A 49 -10.28 13.40 6.26
N ALA A 50 -10.80 12.30 5.70
CA ALA A 50 -12.00 11.64 6.22
C ALA A 50 -11.79 10.13 6.20
N ARG A 51 -12.42 9.43 7.15
CA ARG A 51 -12.41 7.96 7.24
C ARG A 51 -13.73 7.49 7.83
N GLY A 52 -14.39 6.57 7.14
CA GLY A 52 -15.70 6.07 7.56
C GLY A 52 -16.70 7.21 7.71
N ASP A 53 -17.28 7.33 8.91
CA ASP A 53 -18.26 8.35 9.27
C ASP A 53 -17.64 9.60 9.91
N ARG A 54 -16.32 9.81 9.85
CA ARG A 54 -15.66 10.97 10.47
C ARG A 54 -14.81 11.75 9.47
N ALA A 55 -14.96 13.07 9.47
CA ALA A 55 -14.06 14.01 8.82
C ALA A 55 -13.17 14.69 9.86
N VAL A 56 -11.94 14.99 9.49
CA VAL A 56 -10.99 15.77 10.27
C VAL A 56 -10.69 17.06 9.51
N LEU A 57 -11.02 18.17 10.14
CA LEU A 57 -10.70 19.52 9.67
C LEU A 57 -9.58 20.10 10.52
N VAL A 58 -8.82 21.01 9.93
CA VAL A 58 -7.66 21.60 10.58
C VAL A 58 -7.61 23.11 10.37
N LEU A 59 -7.19 23.82 11.39
CA LEU A 59 -6.92 25.26 11.35
C LEU A 59 -5.49 25.50 11.81
N TRP A 60 -4.66 26.06 10.94
CA TRP A 60 -3.31 26.52 11.27
C TRP A 60 -3.39 27.94 11.84
N LEU A 61 -2.81 28.12 13.03
CA LEU A 61 -2.78 29.40 13.75
C LEU A 61 -1.38 30.01 13.82
N GLY A 62 -0.35 29.23 13.48
CA GLY A 62 1.03 29.70 13.45
C GLY A 62 1.30 30.70 12.32
N PRO A 63 2.46 31.39 12.36
CA PRO A 63 2.85 32.30 11.30
C PRO A 63 3.15 31.56 9.99
N GLY A 64 2.77 32.16 8.85
CA GLY A 64 3.09 31.65 7.52
C GLY A 64 2.28 30.41 7.11
N PRO A 65 2.75 29.66 6.09
CA PRO A 65 2.05 28.49 5.59
C PRO A 65 1.99 27.38 6.65
N SER A 66 0.94 26.56 6.59
CA SER A 66 0.77 25.41 7.49
C SER A 66 1.96 24.47 7.39
N ARG A 67 2.46 24.04 8.56
CA ARG A 67 3.53 23.03 8.70
C ARG A 67 3.00 21.69 9.18
N LEU A 68 1.67 21.54 9.21
CA LEU A 68 1.04 20.29 9.58
C LEU A 68 1.30 19.27 8.47
N PRO A 69 1.66 18.02 8.81
CA PRO A 69 1.85 16.99 7.81
C PRO A 69 0.54 16.79 7.04
N GLY A 70 0.63 16.58 5.73
CA GLY A 70 -0.53 16.16 4.94
C GLY A 70 -0.98 14.75 5.34
N TYR A 71 -2.19 14.37 4.89
CA TYR A 71 -2.66 12.99 5.03
C TYR A 71 -1.94 12.02 4.07
N ALA A 72 -2.24 10.73 4.19
CA ALA A 72 -1.68 9.70 3.32
C ALA A 72 -1.90 10.01 1.83
N THR A 73 -0.81 10.06 1.06
CA THR A 73 -0.82 10.43 -0.36
C THR A 73 -0.67 9.25 -1.32
N HIS A 74 -0.29 8.09 -0.80
CA HIS A 74 -0.03 6.89 -1.57
C HIS A 74 -0.95 5.75 -1.14
N GLN A 75 -1.46 5.00 -2.10
CA GLN A 75 -1.95 3.65 -1.87
C GLN A 75 -0.77 2.67 -2.00
N ILE A 76 -0.79 1.61 -1.21
CA ILE A 76 0.19 0.53 -1.29
C ILE A 76 -0.50 -0.68 -1.90
N GLY A 77 0.00 -1.14 -3.04
CA GLY A 77 -0.31 -2.45 -3.59
C GLY A 77 0.85 -3.40 -3.41
N VAL A 78 0.57 -4.69 -3.25
CA VAL A 78 1.59 -5.72 -3.08
C VAL A 78 1.28 -6.91 -3.98
N ALA A 79 2.30 -7.39 -4.69
CA ALA A 79 2.25 -8.62 -5.46
C ALA A 79 3.13 -9.71 -4.87
N GLY A 80 2.68 -10.94 -5.02
CA GLY A 80 3.40 -12.14 -4.64
C GLY A 80 3.94 -12.93 -5.82
N ALA A 81 5.25 -12.87 -6.07
CA ALA A 81 5.92 -13.79 -6.98
C ALA A 81 6.27 -15.09 -6.24
N VAL A 82 5.36 -16.06 -6.30
CA VAL A 82 5.56 -17.38 -5.68
C VAL A 82 6.44 -18.25 -6.58
N VAL A 83 7.66 -18.54 -6.15
CA VAL A 83 8.65 -19.28 -6.95
C VAL A 83 8.82 -20.69 -6.41
N ASP A 84 8.55 -21.69 -7.25
CA ASP A 84 8.89 -23.08 -6.95
C ASP A 84 10.30 -23.38 -7.45
N GLU A 85 11.28 -23.13 -6.58
CA GLU A 85 12.71 -23.25 -6.90
C GLU A 85 13.10 -24.66 -7.38
N SER A 86 12.34 -25.71 -6.98
CA SER A 86 12.60 -27.10 -7.37
C SER A 86 12.42 -27.39 -8.86
N ASN A 87 11.63 -26.57 -9.56
CA ASN A 87 11.34 -26.75 -10.99
C ASN A 87 11.44 -25.44 -11.80
N GLY A 88 11.85 -24.34 -11.17
CA GLY A 88 12.05 -23.05 -11.83
C GLY A 88 10.76 -22.40 -12.35
N LYS A 89 9.60 -22.76 -11.79
CA LYS A 89 8.30 -22.16 -12.16
C LYS A 89 7.88 -21.08 -11.18
N VAL A 90 7.02 -20.18 -11.66
CA VAL A 90 6.41 -19.11 -10.88
C VAL A 90 4.91 -19.10 -11.09
N LEU A 91 4.18 -18.79 -10.03
CA LEU A 91 2.72 -18.66 -10.08
C LEU A 91 2.34 -17.34 -10.75
N VAL A 92 1.48 -17.42 -11.77
CA VAL A 92 0.98 -16.26 -12.50
C VAL A 92 -0.52 -16.35 -12.71
N VAL A 93 -1.14 -15.19 -12.85
CA VAL A 93 -2.58 -15.04 -13.12
C VAL A 93 -2.82 -14.14 -14.34
N GLN A 94 -3.99 -14.27 -14.94
CA GLN A 94 -4.55 -13.30 -15.89
C GLN A 94 -5.86 -12.74 -15.34
N ASP A 95 -6.01 -11.42 -15.33
CA ASP A 95 -7.23 -10.74 -14.87
C ASP A 95 -8.40 -11.01 -15.82
N LYS A 96 -9.58 -11.33 -15.28
CA LYS A 96 -10.82 -11.51 -16.05
C LYS A 96 -11.36 -10.21 -16.64
N ASN A 97 -11.20 -9.11 -15.89
CA ASN A 97 -11.84 -7.83 -16.19
C ASN A 97 -10.94 -6.81 -16.92
N LYS A 98 -9.83 -7.26 -17.53
CA LYS A 98 -8.93 -6.38 -18.28
C LYS A 98 -8.95 -6.67 -19.78
N THR A 99 -8.78 -5.61 -20.56
CA THR A 99 -8.84 -5.65 -22.04
C THR A 99 -7.68 -6.42 -22.69
N LYS A 100 -6.63 -6.74 -21.93
CA LYS A 100 -5.49 -7.56 -22.37
C LYS A 100 -5.22 -8.67 -21.36
N ASN A 101 -5.22 -9.90 -21.85
CA ASN A 101 -4.84 -11.10 -21.10
C ASN A 101 -3.32 -11.18 -20.96
N ALA A 102 -2.75 -10.40 -20.03
CA ALA A 102 -1.32 -10.40 -19.74
C ALA A 102 -1.05 -11.12 -18.42
N TRP A 103 -0.07 -12.02 -18.41
CA TRP A 103 0.40 -12.67 -17.20
C TRP A 103 0.96 -11.65 -16.21
N LYS A 104 0.53 -11.73 -14.97
CA LYS A 104 1.02 -10.95 -13.83
C LYS A 104 1.20 -11.86 -12.61
N PHE A 105 1.88 -11.36 -11.60
CA PHE A 105 1.85 -11.97 -10.27
C PHE A 105 0.51 -11.63 -9.59
N PRO A 106 -0.08 -12.54 -8.80
CA PRO A 106 -1.25 -12.22 -7.96
C PRO A 106 -0.91 -11.11 -6.97
N GLY A 107 -1.87 -10.25 -6.66
CA GLY A 107 -1.63 -9.10 -5.79
C GLY A 107 -2.73 -8.02 -5.84
N GLY A 108 -2.95 -7.42 -4.67
CA GLY A 108 -3.95 -6.38 -4.44
C GLY A 108 -3.45 -5.27 -3.52
N LEU A 109 -4.38 -4.58 -2.87
CA LEU A 109 -4.07 -3.44 -1.98
C LEU A 109 -3.81 -3.93 -0.56
N SER A 110 -2.86 -3.31 0.13
CA SER A 110 -2.64 -3.57 1.55
C SER A 110 -3.82 -3.07 2.38
N GLU A 111 -4.24 -3.86 3.36
CA GLU A 111 -5.18 -3.38 4.36
C GLU A 111 -4.50 -2.44 5.37
N LEU A 112 -5.29 -1.64 6.09
CA LEU A 112 -4.72 -0.71 7.07
C LEU A 112 -4.06 -1.48 8.23
N GLY A 113 -2.77 -1.24 8.42
CA GLY A 113 -1.98 -1.88 9.47
C GLY A 113 -1.47 -3.28 9.08
N GLU A 114 -1.69 -3.70 7.84
CA GLU A 114 -1.18 -4.96 7.32
C GLU A 114 0.27 -4.80 6.85
N ASN A 115 1.11 -5.77 7.22
CA ASN A 115 2.51 -5.82 6.77
C ASN A 115 2.60 -6.23 5.30
N ILE A 116 3.61 -5.74 4.57
CA ILE A 116 3.78 -6.01 3.13
C ILE A 116 3.84 -7.50 2.82
N GLY A 117 4.60 -8.27 3.61
CA GLY A 117 4.70 -9.72 3.42
C GLY A 117 3.37 -10.43 3.69
N SER A 118 2.59 -9.95 4.67
CA SER A 118 1.27 -10.49 4.98
C SER A 118 0.28 -10.22 3.85
N THR A 119 0.26 -8.99 3.31
CA THR A 119 -0.53 -8.64 2.12
C THR A 119 -0.19 -9.57 0.95
N ALA A 120 1.10 -9.76 0.64
CA ALA A 120 1.51 -10.64 -0.46
C ALA A 120 1.02 -12.09 -0.29
N VAL A 121 1.11 -12.64 0.93
CA VAL A 121 0.64 -14.01 1.23
C VAL A 121 -0.88 -14.11 1.13
N ARG A 122 -1.63 -13.13 1.68
CA ARG A 122 -3.09 -13.10 1.65
C ARG A 122 -3.60 -13.04 0.21
N GLU A 123 -3.12 -12.07 -0.58
CA GLU A 123 -3.56 -11.87 -1.96
C GLU A 123 -3.26 -13.09 -2.85
N VAL A 124 -2.11 -13.73 -2.67
CA VAL A 124 -1.80 -15.00 -3.35
C VAL A 124 -2.81 -16.07 -3.00
N GLN A 125 -3.14 -16.21 -1.71
CA GLN A 125 -4.10 -17.21 -1.26
C GLN A 125 -5.52 -16.93 -1.79
N GLU A 126 -5.95 -15.67 -1.75
CA GLU A 126 -7.28 -15.23 -2.22
C GLU A 126 -7.44 -15.42 -3.74
N GLU A 127 -6.47 -14.99 -4.54
CA GLU A 127 -6.57 -15.09 -5.99
C GLU A 127 -6.35 -16.52 -6.52
N THR A 128 -5.51 -17.33 -5.87
CA THR A 128 -4.99 -18.57 -6.47
C THR A 128 -5.26 -19.85 -5.67
N GLY A 129 -5.65 -19.73 -4.39
CA GLY A 129 -5.76 -20.84 -3.45
C GLY A 129 -4.40 -21.42 -2.99
N VAL A 130 -3.27 -20.92 -3.48
CA VAL A 130 -1.93 -21.40 -3.12
C VAL A 130 -1.51 -20.81 -1.78
N ARG A 131 -1.11 -21.67 -0.83
CA ARG A 131 -0.46 -21.22 0.41
C ARG A 131 1.00 -20.94 0.13
N SER A 132 1.50 -19.85 0.67
CA SER A 132 2.88 -19.40 0.48
C SER A 132 3.44 -18.74 1.73
N GLU A 133 4.74 -18.48 1.73
CA GLU A 133 5.43 -17.80 2.81
C GLU A 133 6.35 -16.71 2.25
N PHE A 134 6.31 -15.55 2.89
CA PHE A 134 7.10 -14.38 2.50
C PHE A 134 8.59 -14.61 2.74
N LEU A 135 9.42 -14.24 1.76
CA LEU A 135 10.87 -14.33 1.88
C LEU A 135 11.56 -12.97 1.79
N SER A 136 11.20 -12.17 0.77
CA SER A 136 11.89 -10.90 0.52
C SER A 136 11.03 -9.93 -0.28
N LEU A 137 11.38 -8.65 -0.21
CA LEU A 137 11.01 -7.69 -1.24
C LEU A 137 11.97 -7.83 -2.43
N LEU A 138 11.45 -7.74 -3.66
CA LEU A 138 12.25 -7.77 -4.89
C LEU A 138 12.33 -6.41 -5.57
N SER A 139 11.23 -5.66 -5.56
CA SER A 139 11.13 -4.43 -6.32
C SER A 139 10.03 -3.51 -5.81
N VAL A 140 10.20 -2.21 -6.08
CA VAL A 140 9.24 -1.15 -5.82
C VAL A 140 8.94 -0.45 -7.14
N ARG A 141 7.66 -0.35 -7.49
CA ARG A 141 7.16 0.49 -8.58
C ARG A 141 6.45 1.69 -7.97
N GLN A 142 6.67 2.87 -8.55
CA GLN A 142 5.92 4.06 -8.24
C GLN A 142 5.20 4.58 -9.49
N GLN A 143 3.97 5.04 -9.31
CA GLN A 143 3.25 5.80 -10.32
C GLN A 143 2.50 6.97 -9.66
N HIS A 144 2.32 8.04 -10.42
CA HIS A 144 1.59 9.24 -10.03
C HIS A 144 0.33 9.40 -10.88
N ASN A 145 -0.59 10.23 -10.42
CA ASN A 145 -1.83 10.57 -11.14
C ASN A 145 -2.67 9.32 -11.47
N HIS A 146 -2.76 8.36 -10.54
CA HIS A 146 -3.49 7.11 -10.76
C HIS A 146 -5.00 7.40 -10.87
N PRO A 147 -5.65 7.15 -12.03
CA PRO A 147 -7.05 7.55 -12.22
C PRO A 147 -8.01 6.87 -11.23
N GLY A 148 -7.79 5.58 -10.94
CA GLY A 148 -8.56 4.83 -9.95
C GLY A 148 -8.30 5.24 -8.49
N ALA A 149 -7.31 6.10 -8.25
CA ALA A 149 -6.99 6.66 -6.94
C ALA A 149 -7.21 8.18 -6.91
N PHE A 150 -8.05 8.72 -7.80
CA PHE A 150 -8.41 10.14 -7.86
C PHE A 150 -7.20 11.09 -8.01
N GLY A 151 -6.20 10.68 -8.79
CA GLY A 151 -4.98 11.46 -9.02
C GLY A 151 -3.90 11.27 -7.95
N MET A 152 -4.16 10.47 -6.92
CA MET A 152 -3.16 10.11 -5.90
C MET A 152 -2.09 9.18 -6.48
N SER A 153 -1.01 9.00 -5.73
CA SER A 153 0.11 8.15 -6.13
C SER A 153 -0.08 6.71 -5.66
N ASP A 154 0.61 5.77 -6.31
CA ASP A 154 0.69 4.38 -5.86
C ASP A 154 2.14 3.94 -5.70
N LEU A 155 2.38 3.15 -4.66
CA LEU A 155 3.55 2.29 -4.55
C LEU A 155 3.09 0.85 -4.72
N TYR A 156 3.74 0.12 -5.61
CA TYR A 156 3.46 -1.29 -5.86
C TYR A 156 4.70 -2.12 -5.56
N LEU A 157 4.62 -2.93 -4.52
CA LEU A 157 5.72 -3.72 -3.97
C LEU A 157 5.62 -5.14 -4.50
N ILE A 158 6.72 -5.70 -4.98
CA ILE A 158 6.74 -7.07 -5.51
C ILE A 158 7.60 -7.92 -4.60
N CYS A 159 7.00 -8.93 -3.99
CA CYS A 159 7.63 -9.80 -3.00
C CYS A 159 7.96 -11.16 -3.61
N ARG A 160 9.06 -11.77 -3.16
CA ARG A 160 9.34 -13.19 -3.40
C ARG A 160 8.70 -14.01 -2.31
N LEU A 161 8.01 -15.08 -2.70
CA LEU A 161 7.41 -16.05 -1.79
C LEU A 161 7.85 -17.45 -2.16
N ARG A 162 7.88 -18.35 -1.17
CA ARG A 162 7.97 -19.81 -1.40
C ARG A 162 6.59 -20.46 -1.32
N PRO A 163 6.26 -21.41 -2.20
CA PRO A 163 5.02 -22.18 -2.09
C PRO A 163 5.09 -23.19 -0.94
N LEU A 164 4.01 -23.22 -0.15
CA LEU A 164 3.72 -24.28 0.83
C LEU A 164 2.74 -25.32 0.27
N SER A 165 2.03 -24.98 -0.82
CA SER A 165 1.22 -25.90 -1.62
C SER A 165 1.39 -25.61 -3.12
N ARG A 166 1.00 -26.56 -3.97
CA ARG A 166 1.07 -26.43 -5.44
C ARG A 166 -0.27 -26.53 -6.15
N ARG A 167 -1.30 -27.04 -5.46
CA ARG A 167 -2.66 -27.12 -5.97
C ARG A 167 -3.20 -25.70 -6.14
N ILE A 168 -3.60 -25.39 -7.35
CA ILE A 168 -4.28 -24.15 -7.70
C ILE A 168 -5.78 -24.37 -7.51
N ASP A 169 -6.44 -23.40 -6.87
CA ASP A 169 -7.88 -23.32 -6.67
C ASP A 169 -8.24 -21.83 -6.74
N PHE A 170 -8.20 -21.29 -7.95
CA PHE A 170 -8.17 -19.85 -8.18
C PHE A 170 -9.56 -19.21 -8.18
N CYS A 171 -9.64 -17.93 -7.81
CA CYS A 171 -10.87 -17.16 -7.79
C CYS A 171 -11.33 -16.85 -9.23
N THR A 172 -12.43 -17.47 -9.67
CA THR A 172 -12.97 -17.31 -11.04
C THR A 172 -13.74 -16.00 -11.25
N GLU A 173 -13.99 -15.23 -10.19
CA GLU A 173 -14.56 -13.89 -10.29
C GLU A 173 -13.51 -12.84 -10.66
N GLU A 174 -12.28 -13.01 -10.18
CA GLU A 174 -11.19 -12.07 -10.40
C GLU A 174 -10.24 -12.51 -11.53
N CYS A 175 -9.92 -13.81 -11.57
CA CYS A 175 -8.95 -14.37 -12.51
C CYS A 175 -9.62 -15.16 -13.64
N LEU A 176 -9.10 -14.97 -14.85
CA LEU A 176 -9.42 -15.77 -16.02
C LEU A 176 -8.61 -17.08 -16.06
N ARG A 177 -7.33 -16.99 -15.69
CA ARG A 177 -6.39 -18.12 -15.65
C ARG A 177 -5.44 -17.97 -14.47
N CYS A 178 -4.98 -19.10 -13.94
CA CYS A 178 -3.92 -19.18 -12.94
C CYS A 178 -3.05 -20.41 -13.23
N GLU A 179 -1.74 -20.20 -13.42
CA GLU A 179 -0.83 -21.24 -13.89
C GLU A 179 0.55 -21.15 -13.24
N TRP A 180 1.22 -22.30 -13.14
CA TRP A 180 2.65 -22.39 -12.85
C TRP A 180 3.44 -22.32 -14.16
N LEU A 181 3.97 -21.14 -14.48
CA LEU A 181 4.71 -20.89 -15.71
C LEU A 181 6.22 -20.98 -15.47
N PRO A 182 7.02 -21.59 -16.37
CA PRO A 182 8.47 -21.52 -16.28
C PRO A 182 8.95 -20.05 -16.26
N LEU A 183 9.83 -19.70 -15.32
CA LEU A 183 10.36 -18.33 -15.22
C LEU A 183 11.07 -17.89 -16.51
N ALA A 184 11.76 -18.83 -17.16
CA ALA A 184 12.45 -18.62 -18.44
C ALA A 184 11.49 -18.25 -19.57
N GLU A 185 10.27 -18.76 -19.52
CA GLU A 185 9.20 -18.44 -20.47
C GLU A 185 8.59 -17.08 -20.15
N LEU A 186 8.24 -16.83 -18.88
CA LEU A 186 7.69 -15.54 -18.44
C LEU A 186 8.63 -14.36 -18.74
N ALA A 187 9.95 -14.57 -18.64
CA ALA A 187 10.95 -13.57 -18.94
C ALA A 187 11.03 -13.18 -20.44
N ARG A 188 10.52 -14.02 -21.34
CA ARG A 188 10.62 -13.84 -22.81
C ARG A 188 9.28 -13.60 -23.49
N THR A 189 8.17 -14.07 -22.92
CA THR A 189 6.84 -13.92 -23.51
C THR A 189 6.46 -12.45 -23.70
N GLN A 190 5.67 -12.18 -24.74
CA GLN A 190 5.05 -10.87 -24.97
C GLN A 190 3.67 -10.78 -24.31
N GLU A 191 3.12 -11.90 -23.84
CA GLU A 191 1.84 -11.99 -23.13
C GLU A 191 1.97 -11.60 -21.64
N THR A 192 2.76 -10.59 -21.34
CA THR A 192 3.02 -10.13 -19.98
C THR A 192 3.32 -8.64 -19.97
N THR A 193 3.37 -8.02 -18.78
CA THR A 193 3.75 -6.61 -18.66
C THR A 193 5.27 -6.45 -18.67
N PRO A 194 5.81 -5.28 -19.09
CA PRO A 194 7.25 -5.02 -19.02
C PRO A 194 7.84 -5.17 -17.60
N ILE A 195 7.07 -4.82 -16.58
CA ILE A 195 7.47 -4.95 -15.16
C ILE A 195 7.52 -6.44 -14.77
N THR A 196 6.47 -7.21 -15.07
CA THR A 196 6.45 -8.65 -14.82
C THR A 196 7.63 -9.35 -15.50
N SER A 197 7.89 -9.04 -16.78
CA SER A 197 9.03 -9.56 -17.52
C SER A 197 10.38 -9.18 -16.90
N ARG A 198 10.52 -7.94 -16.39
CA ARG A 198 11.73 -7.50 -15.68
C ARG A 198 11.95 -8.27 -14.38
N VAL A 199 10.91 -8.45 -13.58
CA VAL A 199 11.00 -9.21 -12.32
C VAL A 199 11.24 -10.69 -12.60
N ALA A 200 10.65 -11.27 -13.64
CA ALA A 200 10.94 -12.65 -14.05
C ALA A 200 12.43 -12.85 -14.37
N ARG A 201 13.08 -11.89 -15.07
CA ARG A 201 14.54 -11.91 -15.28
C ARG A 201 15.33 -11.78 -13.98
N LEU A 202 14.86 -10.96 -13.04
CA LEU A 202 15.47 -10.83 -11.71
C LEU A 202 15.41 -12.16 -10.94
N LEU A 203 14.25 -12.82 -10.94
CA LEU A 203 14.06 -14.14 -10.33
C LEU A 203 14.90 -15.23 -10.99
N LEU A 204 15.03 -15.23 -12.32
CA LEU A 204 15.93 -16.13 -13.05
C LEU A 204 17.38 -15.95 -12.61
N ARG A 205 17.84 -14.70 -12.48
CA ARG A 205 19.18 -14.43 -11.94
C ARG A 205 19.34 -14.99 -10.51
N GLY A 206 18.29 -14.88 -9.69
CA GLY A 206 18.25 -15.48 -8.35
C GLY A 206 18.37 -17.01 -8.37
N LEU A 207 17.70 -17.69 -9.30
CA LEU A 207 17.83 -19.14 -9.48
C LEU A 207 19.23 -19.56 -9.97
N GLU A 208 19.83 -18.78 -10.88
CA GLU A 208 21.12 -19.10 -11.49
C GLU A 208 22.32 -18.76 -10.59
N ARG A 209 22.21 -17.69 -9.78
CA ARG A 209 23.35 -17.12 -9.02
C ARG A 209 23.11 -17.06 -7.51
N GLY A 210 21.94 -17.49 -7.03
CA GLY A 210 21.53 -17.40 -5.64
C GLY A 210 20.69 -16.15 -5.34
N PHE A 211 19.63 -16.34 -4.54
CA PHE A 211 18.65 -15.28 -4.24
C PHE A 211 19.19 -14.13 -3.38
N HIS A 212 20.28 -14.34 -2.64
CA HIS A 212 20.99 -13.26 -1.93
C HIS A 212 21.39 -12.09 -2.85
N THR A 213 21.55 -12.33 -4.16
CA THR A 213 21.90 -11.29 -5.14
C THR A 213 20.74 -10.40 -5.58
N VAL A 214 19.49 -10.75 -5.22
CA VAL A 214 18.28 -10.07 -5.69
C VAL A 214 17.27 -9.76 -4.57
N ASP A 215 17.41 -10.42 -3.42
CA ASP A 215 16.52 -10.25 -2.29
C ASP A 215 16.83 -8.97 -1.49
N LEU A 216 15.76 -8.33 -1.05
CA LEU A 216 15.76 -7.33 0.02
C LEU A 216 15.00 -7.93 1.21
N PRO A 217 15.66 -8.73 2.07
CA PRO A 217 15.03 -9.28 3.28
C PRO A 217 14.50 -8.18 4.20
N MET A 218 13.54 -8.56 5.06
CA MET A 218 12.93 -7.70 6.06
C MET A 218 13.54 -7.97 7.43
N GLU A 219 14.00 -6.91 8.11
CA GLU A 219 14.37 -6.92 9.52
C GLU A 219 13.39 -6.06 10.32
N GLU A 220 12.92 -6.58 11.45
CA GLU A 220 12.09 -5.82 12.38
C GLU A 220 12.98 -5.05 13.37
N ILE A 221 12.86 -3.73 13.41
CA ILE A 221 13.72 -2.85 14.20
C ILE A 221 12.88 -2.01 15.16
N PRO A 222 13.20 -1.96 16.47
CA PRO A 222 12.47 -1.15 17.42
C PRO A 222 12.69 0.35 17.16
N ALA A 223 11.61 1.12 17.23
CA ALA A 223 11.64 2.57 17.11
C ALA A 223 12.12 3.22 18.43
N VAL A 224 13.03 4.20 18.30
CA VAL A 224 13.70 4.82 19.46
C VAL A 224 12.73 5.64 20.33
N TYR A 225 11.72 6.28 19.73
CA TYR A 225 10.92 7.32 20.42
C TYR A 225 9.44 6.98 20.61
N SER A 226 8.94 5.91 20.00
CA SER A 226 7.50 5.60 20.00
C SER A 226 7.14 4.27 20.66
N GLY A 227 8.11 3.41 20.96
CA GLY A 227 7.85 2.04 21.42
C GLY A 227 7.21 1.14 20.35
N LEU A 228 7.21 1.58 19.09
CA LEU A 228 6.73 0.83 17.93
C LEU A 228 7.87 0.08 17.24
N PHE A 229 7.57 -0.64 16.16
CA PHE A 229 8.55 -1.35 15.33
C PHE A 229 8.50 -0.85 13.88
N TYR A 230 9.64 -0.91 13.20
CA TYR A 230 9.80 -0.68 11.77
C TYR A 230 10.05 -2.01 11.07
N GLN A 231 9.50 -2.19 9.86
CA GLN A 231 9.94 -3.22 8.93
C GLN A 231 10.94 -2.60 7.95
N LEU A 232 12.23 -2.92 8.12
CA LEU A 232 13.29 -2.41 7.27
C LEU A 232 13.62 -3.43 6.19
N TYR A 233 13.48 -3.03 4.92
CA TYR A 233 13.83 -3.86 3.76
C TYR A 233 15.15 -3.38 3.16
N HIS A 234 16.17 -4.23 3.12
CA HIS A 234 17.47 -3.85 2.58
C HIS A 234 18.26 -5.06 2.10
N SER A 235 19.26 -4.85 1.25
CA SER A 235 20.22 -5.89 0.88
C SER A 235 20.98 -6.37 2.11
N ALA A 236 21.23 -7.67 2.19
CA ALA A 236 22.08 -8.26 3.23
C ALA A 236 23.58 -7.92 3.02
N ASP A 237 23.96 -7.50 1.82
CA ASP A 237 25.35 -7.18 1.48
C ASP A 237 25.72 -5.72 1.80
N ARG A 238 26.67 -5.53 2.73
CA ARG A 238 27.63 -4.41 2.76
C ARG A 238 29.04 -4.97 2.90
#